data_AF-A0A2X4RV92-F1
#
_entry.id   AF-A0A2X4RV92-F1
#
_cell.length_a   1.000
_cell.length_b   1.000
_cell.length_c   1.000
_cell.angle_alpha   90.00
_cell.angle_beta   90.00
_cell.angle_gamma   90.00
#
_symmetry.space_group_name_H-M   'P 1'
#
loop_
_entity.id
_entity.type
_entity.pdbx_description
1 polymer ?
#
loop_
_entity_poly.entity_id
_entity_poly.type
_entity_poly.pdbx_seq_one_letter_code
_entity_poly.pdbx_strand_id
1 'polypeptide(L)'
;MGERAKARVLGFGEKRIPSYLITVRITSPTGRPVSPAIAEAWVRTLVPANLVSAVHEISSSSAATFVWLVDSSYTPVRSPLSLFEGFSQAA
;
A
#
# COMPACT_ATOMS: atom_id res chain seq x y z
N MET A 1 3.91 -4.13 -13.73
CA MET A 1 5.05 -3.87 -12.80
C MET A 1 6.37 -3.85 -13.58
N GLY A 2 7.30 -2.94 -13.29
CA GLY A 2 8.64 -2.92 -13.93
C GLY A 2 9.65 -3.88 -13.26
N GLU A 3 10.67 -4.32 -14.02
CA GLU A 3 11.67 -5.31 -13.56
C GLU A 3 12.43 -4.90 -12.30
N ARG A 4 12.76 -3.60 -12.16
CA ARG A 4 13.43 -3.09 -10.95
C ARG A 4 12.60 -3.31 -9.69
N ALA A 5 11.28 -3.11 -9.76
CA ALA A 5 10.41 -3.30 -8.61
C ALA A 5 10.27 -4.78 -8.25
N LYS A 6 10.21 -5.68 -9.24
CA LYS A 6 10.23 -7.13 -9.01
C LYS A 6 11.52 -7.56 -8.31
N ALA A 7 12.68 -7.09 -8.78
CA ALA A 7 13.96 -7.40 -8.16
C ALA A 7 14.06 -6.92 -6.70
N ARG A 8 13.48 -5.76 -6.38
CA ARG A 8 13.45 -5.22 -5.01
C ARG A 8 12.57 -6.06 -4.07
N VAL A 9 11.42 -6.55 -4.55
CA VAL A 9 10.54 -7.45 -3.78
C VAL A 9 11.23 -8.80 -3.54
N LEU A 10 11.84 -9.38 -4.58
CA LEU A 10 12.56 -10.65 -4.44
C LEU A 10 13.77 -10.51 -3.49
N GLY A 11 14.52 -9.41 -3.59
CA GLY A 11 15.63 -9.10 -2.69
C GLY A 11 15.22 -8.84 -1.24
N PHE A 12 13.95 -8.53 -0.98
CA PHE A 12 13.39 -8.40 0.36
C PHE A 12 13.07 -9.77 1.02
N GLY A 13 13.17 -10.86 0.27
CA GLY A 13 12.90 -12.23 0.75
C GLY A 13 11.48 -12.71 0.47
N GLU A 14 10.65 -11.90 -0.19
CA GLU A 14 9.37 -12.33 -0.73
C GLU A 14 9.59 -13.17 -1.99
N LYS A 15 8.85 -14.27 -2.13
CA LYS A 15 9.04 -15.24 -3.23
C LYS A 15 8.04 -15.04 -4.37
N ARG A 16 6.96 -14.32 -4.09
CA ARG A 16 5.88 -14.07 -5.06
C ARG A 16 6.21 -12.87 -5.93
N ILE A 17 5.83 -12.95 -7.20
CA ILE A 17 6.08 -11.90 -8.18
C ILE A 17 4.94 -10.87 -8.12
N PRO A 18 5.22 -9.59 -7.83
CA PRO A 18 4.19 -8.56 -7.86
C PRO A 18 3.73 -8.29 -9.30
N SER A 19 2.42 -8.23 -9.50
CA SER A 19 1.78 -7.96 -10.78
C SER A 19 1.41 -6.48 -10.93
N TYR A 20 0.80 -5.90 -9.91
CA TYR A 20 0.40 -4.49 -9.90
C TYR A 20 0.38 -3.88 -8.49
N LEU A 21 0.22 -2.55 -8.45
CA LEU A 21 0.15 -1.72 -7.26
C LEU A 21 -1.30 -1.34 -7.00
N ILE A 22 -1.72 -1.38 -5.74
CA ILE A 22 -2.96 -0.76 -5.28
C ILE A 22 -2.60 0.50 -4.51
N THR A 23 -3.32 1.58 -4.80
CA THR A 23 -3.28 2.84 -4.04
C THR A 23 -4.69 3.17 -3.58
N VAL A 24 -4.88 3.36 -2.28
CA VAL A 24 -6.15 3.76 -1.67
C VAL A 24 -5.97 5.10 -0.99
N ARG A 25 -6.75 6.10 -1.39
CA ARG A 25 -6.81 7.42 -0.76
C ARG A 25 -8.17 7.57 -0.09
N ILE A 26 -8.18 7.87 1.20
CA ILE A 26 -9.41 8.04 1.98
C ILE A 26 -9.62 9.52 2.29
N THR A 27 -10.79 10.04 1.91
CA THR A 27 -11.17 11.45 2.05
C THR A 27 -12.57 11.59 2.63
N SER A 28 -12.86 12.78 3.18
CA SER A 28 -14.21 13.16 3.62
C SER A 28 -14.88 14.05 2.57
N PRO A 29 -16.17 13.85 2.24
CA PRO A 29 -16.91 14.73 1.33
C PRO A 29 -17.05 16.16 1.88
N THR A 30 -16.88 16.36 3.18
CA THR A 30 -16.90 17.70 3.82
C THR A 30 -15.54 18.40 3.77
N GLY A 31 -14.52 17.78 3.17
CA GLY A 31 -13.14 18.29 3.14
C GLY A 31 -12.41 18.23 4.48
N ARG A 32 -13.06 17.73 5.55
CA ARG A 32 -12.42 17.55 6.86
C ARG A 32 -11.43 16.36 6.83
N PRO A 33 -10.33 16.41 7.61
CA PRO A 33 -9.45 15.27 7.77
C PRO A 33 -10.21 14.03 8.26
N VAL A 34 -9.87 12.86 7.71
CA VAL A 34 -10.36 11.58 8.20
C VAL A 34 -9.46 11.12 9.33
N SER A 35 -10.06 10.61 10.42
CA SER A 35 -9.28 10.01 11.53
C SER A 35 -8.36 8.90 11.00
N PRO A 36 -7.05 8.91 11.32
CA PRO A 36 -6.12 7.86 10.89
C PRO A 36 -6.59 6.46 11.28
N ALA A 37 -7.13 6.29 12.50
CA ALA A 37 -7.64 5.01 12.97
C ALA A 37 -8.84 4.51 12.15
N ILE A 38 -9.71 5.41 11.69
CA ILE A 38 -10.85 5.06 10.83
C ILE A 38 -10.35 4.68 9.43
N ALA A 39 -9.42 5.45 8.88
CA ALA A 39 -8.83 5.17 7.57
C ALA A 39 -8.11 3.82 7.56
N GLU A 40 -7.29 3.54 8.58
CA GLU A 40 -6.62 2.26 8.79
C GLU A 40 -7.62 1.10 8.91
N ALA A 41 -8.71 1.27 9.68
CA ALA A 41 -9.73 0.25 9.86
C ALA A 41 -10.37 -0.16 8.52
N TRP A 42 -10.72 0.80 7.66
CA TRP A 42 -11.22 0.51 6.32
C TRP A 42 -10.22 -0.31 5.51
N VAL A 43 -8.95 0.08 5.48
CA VAL A 43 -7.93 -0.66 4.71
C VAL A 43 -7.71 -2.07 5.26
N ARG A 44 -7.75 -2.25 6.59
CA ARG A 44 -7.68 -3.56 7.23
C ARG A 44 -8.83 -4.49 6.85
N THR A 45 -10.00 -3.96 6.50
CA THR A 45 -11.11 -4.80 5.98
C THR A 45 -10.92 -5.29 4.55
N LEU A 46 -10.09 -4.60 3.75
CA LEU A 46 -9.83 -4.95 2.35
C LEU A 46 -8.70 -5.97 2.19
N VAL A 47 -7.94 -6.24 3.26
CA VAL A 47 -6.71 -7.01 3.24
C VAL A 47 -6.83 -8.18 4.22
N PRO A 48 -6.44 -9.41 3.84
CA PRO A 48 -6.40 -10.53 4.77
C PRO A 48 -5.58 -10.21 6.02
N ALA A 49 -6.11 -10.54 7.20
CA ALA A 49 -5.51 -10.13 8.48
C ALA A 49 -4.03 -10.53 8.63
N ASN A 50 -3.65 -11.70 8.11
CA ASN A 50 -2.27 -12.22 8.11
C ASN A 50 -1.31 -11.49 7.15
N LEU A 51 -1.83 -10.61 6.29
CA LEU A 51 -1.09 -9.87 5.27
C LEU A 51 -1.16 -8.36 5.44
N VAL A 52 -1.74 -7.84 6.52
CA VAL A 52 -1.80 -6.39 6.77
C VAL A 52 -0.42 -5.74 6.79
N SER A 53 0.63 -6.48 7.17
CA SER A 53 2.01 -6.00 7.14
C SER A 53 2.55 -5.69 5.74
N ALA A 54 1.83 -6.03 4.67
CA ALA A 54 2.17 -5.68 3.30
C ALA A 54 1.68 -4.27 2.90
N VAL A 55 0.85 -3.64 3.73
CA VAL A 55 0.30 -2.31 3.50
C VAL A 55 1.21 -1.25 4.10
N HIS A 56 1.43 -0.18 3.34
CA HIS A 56 2.21 0.98 3.75
C HIS A 56 1.36 2.24 3.65
N GLU A 57 1.39 3.08 4.70
CA GLU A 57 0.87 4.45 4.62
C GLU A 57 1.98 5.37 4.10
N ILE A 58 1.68 6.18 3.08
CA ILE A 58 2.67 7.05 2.40
C ILE A 58 2.34 8.55 2.49
N SER A 59 1.15 8.92 2.95
CA SER A 59 0.77 10.30 3.24
C SER A 59 -0.36 10.33 4.26
N SER A 60 -0.30 11.28 5.20
CA SER A 60 -1.27 11.45 6.29
C SER A 60 -1.77 12.89 6.46
N SER A 61 -1.22 13.87 5.74
CA SER A 61 -1.42 15.30 6.03
C SER A 61 -2.74 15.88 5.50
N SER A 62 -3.25 15.38 4.36
CA SER A 62 -4.52 15.85 3.76
C SER A 62 -5.52 14.73 3.48
N ALA A 63 -5.00 13.52 3.20
CA ALA A 63 -5.79 12.32 2.98
C ALA A 63 -4.88 11.10 3.24
N ALA A 64 -5.32 10.22 4.14
CA ALA A 64 -4.59 8.99 4.41
C ALA A 64 -4.49 8.17 3.12
N THR A 65 -3.26 7.94 2.66
CA THR A 65 -2.97 7.23 1.42
C THR A 65 -2.17 5.98 1.72
N PHE A 66 -2.73 4.84 1.33
CA PHE A 66 -2.18 3.52 1.57
C PHE A 66 -1.80 2.85 0.25
N VAL A 67 -0.72 2.10 0.26
CA VAL A 67 -0.22 1.37 -0.90
C VAL A 67 0.24 -0.03 -0.55
N TRP A 68 0.03 -0.96 -1.47
CA TRP A 68 0.61 -2.31 -1.39
C TRP A 68 0.66 -2.97 -2.78
N LEU A 69 1.53 -3.96 -2.91
CA LEU A 69 1.64 -4.78 -4.11
C LEU A 69 0.76 -6.02 -4.01
N VAL A 70 0.31 -6.52 -5.15
CA VAL A 70 -0.40 -7.80 -5.24
C VAL A 70 0.15 -8.66 -6.37
N ASP A 71 0.07 -9.98 -6.22
CA ASP A 71 0.41 -10.96 -7.25
C ASP A 71 -0.76 -11.22 -8.23
N SER A 72 -0.57 -12.15 -9.16
CA SER A 72 -1.57 -12.51 -10.17
C SER A 72 -2.79 -13.25 -9.59
N SER A 73 -2.71 -13.67 -8.32
CA SER A 73 -3.82 -14.26 -7.57
C SER A 73 -4.50 -13.24 -6.67
N TYR A 74 -4.30 -11.95 -6.92
CA TYR A 74 -4.91 -10.84 -6.17
C TYR A 74 -4.49 -10.82 -4.69
N THR A 75 -3.38 -11.47 -4.33
CA THR A 75 -2.95 -11.60 -2.94
C THR A 75 -1.86 -10.56 -2.62
N PRO A 76 -1.95 -9.83 -1.48
CA PRO A 76 -0.92 -8.90 -1.07
C PRO A 76 0.48 -9.54 -0.95
N VAL A 77 1.46 -8.81 -1.47
CA VAL A 77 2.88 -9.20 -1.56
C VAL A 77 3.68 -8.27 -0.65
N ARG A 78 4.48 -8.83 0.26
CA ARG A 78 5.26 -8.00 1.19
C ARG A 78 6.39 -7.29 0.43
N SER A 79 6.64 -6.05 0.80
CA SER A 79 7.63 -5.20 0.15
C SER A 79 8.32 -4.27 1.14
N PRO A 80 9.52 -3.77 0.82
CA PRO A 80 10.14 -2.72 1.60
C PRO A 80 9.44 -1.37 1.35
N LEU A 81 9.25 -0.57 2.41
CA LEU A 81 8.64 0.77 2.33
C LEU A 81 9.34 1.68 1.30
N SER A 82 10.66 1.56 1.18
CA SER A 82 11.48 2.33 0.23
C SER A 82 11.11 2.14 -1.24
N LEU A 83 10.31 1.13 -1.58
CA LEU A 83 9.75 0.99 -2.93
C LEU A 83 8.77 2.12 -3.26
N PHE A 84 8.20 2.77 -2.25
CA PHE A 84 7.11 3.73 -2.41
C PHE A 84 7.48 5.20 -2.18
N GLU A 85 8.75 5.51 -1.90
CA GLU A 85 9.22 6.88 -1.61
C GLU A 85 8.93 7.90 -2.73
N GLY A 86 8.80 7.45 -3.98
CA GLY A 86 8.39 8.31 -5.10
C GLY A 86 6.90 8.66 -5.12
N PHE A 87 6.05 7.86 -4.47
CA PHE A 87 4.60 8.08 -4.42
C PHE A 87 4.19 9.05 -3.31
N SER A 88 4.94 9.12 -2.21
CA SER A 88 4.70 10.10 -1.15
C SER A 88 4.89 11.54 -1.63
N GLN A 89 5.73 11.76 -2.66
CA GLN A 89 5.97 13.09 -3.25
C GLN A 89 4.86 13.54 -4.20
N ALA A 90 4.02 12.62 -4.69
CA ALA A 90 2.94 12.90 -5.63
C ALA A 90 1.53 12.90 -4.97
N ALA A 91 1.45 12.64 -3.66
CA ALA A 91 0.21 12.40 -2.91
C ALA A 91 -0.43 13.67 -2.31
#